data_AF-A0A2P1PPP3-F1
#
_entry.id   AF-A0A2P1PPP3-F1
#
_cell.length_a   1.000
_cell.length_b   1.000
_cell.length_c   1.000
_cell.angle_alpha   90.00
_cell.angle_beta   90.00
_cell.angle_gamma   90.00
#
_symmetry.space_group_name_H-M   'P 1'
#
loop_
_entity.id
_entity.type
_entity.pdbx_description
1 polymer ?
#
loop_
_entity_poly.entity_id
_entity_poly.type
_entity_poly.pdbx_seq_one_letter_code
_entity_poly.pdbx_strand_id
1 'polypeptide(L)'
;MAEFQDLLGSEKSAEWFLPALVEKLHAAGKVPASGQCYTYAVLPVFAEGKFEEWNFNPVPVREHFSVTAKVLKEIADLPNGARVRLSVVE
;
A
#
# COMPACT_ATOMS: atom_id res chain seq x y z
N MET A 1 5.52 21.49 8.45
CA MET A 1 6.67 20.63 8.79
C MET A 1 6.82 20.42 10.29
N ALA A 2 6.69 21.45 11.14
CA ALA A 2 6.69 21.27 12.59
C ALA A 2 5.62 20.28 13.07
N GLU A 3 4.36 20.47 12.64
CA GLU A 3 3.25 19.58 13.00
C GLU A 3 3.49 18.10 12.62
N PHE A 4 4.00 17.82 11.41
CA PHE A 4 4.30 16.44 11.02
C PHE A 4 5.35 15.80 11.94
N GLN A 5 6.40 16.55 12.29
CA GLN A 5 7.46 16.08 13.19
C GLN A 5 6.92 15.83 14.60
N ASP A 6 6.07 16.71 15.11
CA ASP A 6 5.42 16.54 16.41
C ASP A 6 4.56 15.25 16.44
N LEU A 7 3.85 14.97 15.36
CA LEU A 7 3.00 13.78 15.23
C LEU A 7 3.80 12.47 15.12
N LEU A 8 5.08 12.50 14.74
CA LEU A 8 5.93 11.30 14.73
C LEU A 8 6.09 10.66 16.12
N GLY A 9 5.99 11.46 17.20
CA GLY A 9 6.05 10.96 18.58
C GLY A 9 4.70 10.46 19.13
N SER A 10 3.61 10.63 18.39
CA SER A 10 2.24 10.26 18.81
C SER A 10 1.81 8.89 18.28
N GLU A 11 0.62 8.43 18.66
CA GLU A 11 0.02 7.22 18.10
C GLU A 11 -0.18 7.27 16.57
N LYS A 12 -0.18 8.47 15.96
CA LYS A 12 -0.29 8.63 14.50
C LYS A 12 0.85 7.98 13.74
N SER A 13 2.05 7.94 14.33
CA SER A 13 3.19 7.26 13.71
C SER A 13 2.91 5.76 13.51
N ALA A 14 2.30 5.10 14.49
CA ALA A 14 1.94 3.69 14.39
C ALA A 14 0.85 3.45 13.34
N GLU A 15 -0.11 4.37 13.22
CA GLU A 15 -1.18 4.33 12.20
C GLU A 15 -0.61 4.49 10.78
N TRP A 16 0.37 5.39 10.58
CA TRP A 16 0.93 5.69 9.26
C TRP A 16 1.96 4.68 8.79
N PHE A 17 2.86 4.26 9.68
CA PHE A 17 4.01 3.42 9.31
C PHE A 17 3.77 1.93 9.56
N LEU A 18 2.72 1.58 10.30
CA LEU A 18 2.30 0.20 10.55
C LEU A 18 3.46 -0.71 10.99
N PRO A 19 4.26 -0.34 12.00
CA PRO A 19 5.50 -1.06 12.35
C PRO A 19 5.26 -2.53 12.66
N ALA A 20 4.15 -2.87 13.33
CA ALA A 20 3.77 -4.26 13.62
C ALA A 20 3.50 -5.09 12.36
N LEU A 21 3.03 -4.48 11.27
CA LEU A 21 2.90 -5.16 9.97
C LEU A 21 4.27 -5.34 9.32
N VAL A 22 5.13 -4.33 9.38
CA VAL A 22 6.50 -4.41 8.86
C VAL A 22 7.30 -5.52 9.55
N GLU A 23 7.15 -5.67 10.87
CA GLU A 23 7.76 -6.77 11.63
C GLU A 23 7.28 -8.14 11.14
N LYS A 24 5.97 -8.30 10.91
CA LYS A 24 5.41 -9.55 10.36
C LYS A 24 5.94 -9.85 8.95
N LEU A 25 6.10 -8.82 8.11
CA LEU A 25 6.64 -8.96 6.77
C LEU A 25 8.11 -9.39 6.80
N HIS A 26 8.92 -8.79 7.68
CA HIS A 26 10.31 -9.21 7.88
C HIS A 26 10.40 -10.66 8.37
N ALA A 27 9.55 -11.04 9.34
CA ALA A 27 9.49 -12.42 9.83
C ALA A 27 9.08 -13.42 8.73
N ALA A 28 8.27 -12.99 7.76
CA ALA A 28 7.90 -13.77 6.58
C ALA A 28 8.96 -13.73 5.45
N GLY A 29 10.12 -13.11 5.68
CA GLY A 29 11.20 -12.99 4.68
C GLY A 29 10.95 -11.94 3.59
N LYS A 30 9.88 -11.14 3.72
CA LYS A 30 9.52 -10.08 2.79
C LYS A 30 10.25 -8.80 3.18
N VAL A 31 11.54 -8.68 2.85
CA VAL A 31 12.36 -7.50 3.16
C VAL A 31 12.69 -6.75 1.87
N PRO A 32 12.25 -5.48 1.70
CA PRO A 32 12.56 -4.69 0.51
C PRO A 32 14.07 -4.45 0.38
N ALA A 33 14.60 -4.71 -0.81
CA ALA A 33 15.95 -4.29 -1.18
C ALA A 33 16.00 -2.79 -1.52
N SER A 34 17.20 -2.27 -1.77
CA SER A 34 17.37 -0.90 -2.30
C SER A 34 16.57 -0.73 -3.60
N GLY A 35 15.79 0.35 -3.68
CA GLY A 35 14.90 0.62 -4.82
C GLY A 35 13.58 -0.16 -4.82
N GLN A 36 13.30 -0.92 -3.76
CA GLN A 36 12.00 -1.57 -3.55
C GLN A 36 11.21 -0.91 -2.42
N CYS A 37 9.90 -1.14 -2.44
CA CYS A 37 8.97 -0.77 -1.37
C CYS A 37 7.96 -1.89 -1.17
N TYR A 38 7.22 -1.84 -0.07
CA TYR A 38 6.05 -2.67 0.08
C TYR A 38 4.88 -2.13 -0.76
N THR A 39 4.21 -3.01 -1.49
CA THR A 39 2.93 -2.74 -2.14
C THR A 39 1.89 -3.79 -1.79
N TYR A 40 0.64 -3.47 -2.11
CA TYR A 40 -0.51 -4.34 -1.93
C TYR A 40 -0.71 -5.26 -3.15
N ALA A 41 -1.13 -6.51 -2.93
CA ALA A 41 -1.69 -7.37 -3.98
C ALA A 41 -3.12 -6.92 -4.34
N VAL A 42 -3.88 -6.45 -3.34
CA VAL A 42 -5.21 -5.86 -3.45
C VAL A 42 -5.19 -4.47 -2.81
N LEU A 43 -5.44 -3.42 -3.61
CA LEU A 43 -5.37 -2.04 -3.14
C LEU A 43 -6.38 -1.74 -2.02
N PRO A 44 -6.03 -0.93 -1.01
CA PRO A 44 -6.92 -0.59 0.11
C PRO A 44 -8.22 0.14 -0.27
N VAL A 45 -8.31 0.66 -1.50
CA VAL A 45 -9.53 1.27 -2.06
C VAL A 45 -10.62 0.21 -2.32
N PHE A 46 -10.24 -1.06 -2.49
CA PHE A 46 -11.18 -2.18 -2.63
C PHE A 46 -11.52 -2.76 -1.25
N ALA A 47 -12.74 -3.27 -1.10
CA ALA A 47 -13.23 -3.81 0.18
C ALA A 47 -12.39 -4.98 0.71
N GLU A 48 -11.81 -5.74 -0.22
CA GLU A 48 -10.94 -6.89 -0.01
C GLU A 48 -9.50 -6.50 0.36
N GLY A 49 -9.10 -5.23 0.14
CA GLY A 49 -7.77 -4.73 0.48
C GLY A 49 -7.58 -4.63 1.99
N LYS A 50 -6.59 -5.37 2.52
CA LYS A 50 -6.28 -5.41 3.97
C LYS A 50 -4.81 -5.11 4.25
N PHE A 51 -4.55 -4.56 5.44
CA PHE A 51 -3.22 -4.35 6.01
C PHE A 51 -2.71 -5.62 6.71
N GLU A 52 -2.59 -6.69 5.92
CA GLU A 52 -2.22 -8.02 6.39
C GLU A 52 -1.05 -8.55 5.58
N GLU A 53 -0.26 -9.44 6.20
CA GLU A 53 1.00 -9.96 5.65
C GLU A 53 0.82 -10.57 4.25
N TRP A 54 -0.25 -11.34 4.02
CA TRP A 54 -0.53 -11.97 2.72
C TRP A 54 -0.71 -10.96 1.59
N ASN A 55 -1.23 -9.77 1.90
CA ASN A 55 -1.57 -8.76 0.92
C ASN A 55 -0.38 -7.87 0.56
N PHE A 56 0.77 -8.05 1.22
CA PHE A 56 1.93 -7.17 1.06
C PHE A 56 3.12 -7.91 0.47
N ASN A 57 3.80 -7.30 -0.50
CA ASN A 57 5.03 -7.83 -1.11
C ASN A 57 6.02 -6.71 -1.44
N PRO A 58 7.34 -6.97 -1.35
CA PRO A 58 8.35 -6.05 -1.85
C PRO A 58 8.34 -6.03 -3.38
N VAL A 59 8.26 -4.83 -3.97
CA VAL A 59 8.29 -4.61 -5.42
C VAL A 59 9.17 -3.41 -5.77
N PRO A 60 9.68 -3.29 -7.01
CA PRO A 60 10.33 -2.07 -7.47
C PRO A 60 9.44 -0.83 -7.27
N VAL A 61 10.00 0.24 -6.70
CA VAL A 61 9.26 1.49 -6.41
C VAL A 61 8.59 2.06 -7.66
N ARG A 62 9.25 1.94 -8.82
CA ARG A 62 8.70 2.40 -10.10
C ARG A 62 7.43 1.66 -10.51
N GLU A 63 7.38 0.35 -10.28
CA GLU A 63 6.22 -0.49 -10.60
C GLU A 63 5.05 -0.18 -9.67
N HIS A 64 5.33 0.00 -8.37
CA HIS A 64 4.30 0.43 -7.42
C HIS A 64 3.61 1.71 -7.91
N PHE A 65 4.37 2.77 -8.20
CA PHE A 65 3.75 4.03 -8.63
C PHE A 65 3.10 3.92 -10.01
N SER A 66 3.69 3.23 -10.99
CA SER A 66 3.11 3.16 -12.33
C SER A 66 1.79 2.41 -12.37
N VAL A 67 1.72 1.25 -11.71
CA VAL A 67 0.54 0.39 -11.71
C VAL A 67 -0.56 0.98 -10.82
N THR A 68 -0.23 1.38 -9.60
CA THR A 68 -1.25 1.90 -8.67
C THR A 68 -1.82 3.24 -9.12
N ALA A 69 -1.01 4.14 -9.69
CA ALA A 69 -1.51 5.41 -10.21
C ALA A 69 -2.46 5.20 -11.39
N LYS A 70 -2.19 4.24 -12.29
CA LYS A 70 -3.09 3.91 -13.40
C LYS A 70 -4.44 3.42 -12.88
N VAL A 71 -4.43 2.42 -11.99
CA VAL A 71 -5.68 1.85 -11.43
C VAL A 71 -6.47 2.94 -10.68
N LEU A 72 -5.82 3.70 -9.80
CA LEU A 72 -6.48 4.75 -9.02
C LEU A 72 -7.05 5.86 -9.91
N LYS A 73 -6.37 6.20 -11.02
CA LYS A 73 -6.88 7.16 -12.00
C LYS A 73 -8.12 6.64 -12.73
N GLU A 74 -8.14 5.38 -13.14
CA GLU A 74 -9.26 4.78 -13.87
C GLU A 74 -10.52 4.66 -13.00
N ILE A 75 -10.39 4.58 -11.67
CA ILE A 75 -11.52 4.47 -10.74
C ILE A 75 -11.86 5.75 -9.99
N ALA A 76 -11.13 6.85 -10.22
CA ALA A 76 -11.18 8.06 -9.39
C ALA A 76 -12.59 8.69 -9.30
N ASP A 77 -13.36 8.60 -10.40
CA ASP A 77 -14.69 9.22 -10.50
C ASP A 77 -15.83 8.23 -10.23
N LEU A 78 -15.52 6.99 -9.86
CA LEU A 78 -16.54 6.00 -9.55
C LEU A 78 -17.16 6.29 -8.17
N PRO A 79 -18.49 6.13 -8.03
CA PRO A 79 -19.13 6.27 -6.73
C PRO A 79 -18.70 5.15 -5.78
N ASN A 80 -18.73 5.43 -4.48
CA ASN A 80 -18.53 4.41 -3.46
C ASN A 80 -19.48 3.22 -3.68
N GLY A 81 -18.94 2.00 -3.57
CA GLY A 81 -19.68 0.77 -3.82
C GLY A 81 -19.77 0.35 -5.29
N ALA A 82 -19.20 1.12 -6.22
CA ALA A 82 -19.03 0.66 -7.60
C ALA A 82 -18.24 -0.66 -7.66
N ARG A 83 -18.67 -1.57 -8.54
CA ARG A 83 -17.97 -2.82 -8.81
C ARG A 83 -17.10 -2.63 -10.05
N VAL A 84 -15.83 -2.97 -9.92
CA VAL A 84 -14.88 -2.92 -11.04
C VAL A 84 -14.37 -4.32 -11.36
N ARG A 85 -13.97 -4.52 -12.62
CA ARG A 85 -13.22 -5.70 -13.06
C ARG A 85 -11.90 -5.22 -13.62
N LEU A 86 -10.80 -5.64 -13.00
CA LEU A 86 -9.46 -5.34 -13.50
C LEU A 86 -9.08 -6.37 -14.56
N SER A 87 -8.57 -5.87 -15.69
CA SER A 87 -8.02 -6.69 -16.77
C SER A 87 -6.59 -6.24 -17.02
N VAL A 88 -5.65 -7.18 -17.05
CA VAL A 88 -4.29 -6.91 -17.52
C VAL A 88 -4.32 -6.98 -19.04
N VAL A 89 -3.90 -5.91 -19.69
CA VAL A 89 -3.80 -5.80 -21.15
C VAL A 89 -2.33 -5.61 -21.51
N GLU A 90 -1.87 -6.34 -22.53
CA GLU A 90 -0.51 -6.24 -23.09
C GLU A 90 -0.31 -4.95 -23.90
#